data_AF-A0A4R0N999-F1
#
_entry.id   AF-A0A4R0N999-F1
#
_cell.length_a   1.000
_cell.length_b   1.000
_cell.length_c   1.000
_cell.angle_alpha   90.00
_cell.angle_beta   90.00
_cell.angle_gamma   90.00
#
_symmetry.space_group_name_H-M   'P 1'
#
loop_
_entity.id
_entity.type
_entity.pdbx_description
1 polymer ?
#
loop_
_entity_poly.entity_id
_entity_poly.type
_entity_poly.pdbx_seq_one_letter_code
_entity_poly.pdbx_strand_id
1 'polypeptide(L)' 'GILKTEFGLYQTFQSYSKAVGPVCKAIEKYNNVRPHMSCEMMTPDKRHNQEFSQYQKNSVRAYLYDENLM' A
#
# COMPACT_ATOMS: atom_id res chain seq x y z
N GLY A 1 -2.53 5.56 16.66
CA GLY A 1 -2.53 5.75 15.20
C GLY A 1 -3.95 5.92 14.73
N ILE A 2 -4.18 6.73 13.69
CA ILE A 2 -5.51 7.17 13.25
C ILE A 2 -6.50 6.01 12.98
N LEU A 3 -5.99 4.89 12.45
CA LEU A 3 -6.78 3.69 12.19
C LEU A 3 -7.39 3.06 13.45
N LYS A 4 -6.74 3.21 14.62
CA LYS A 4 -7.31 2.71 15.88
C LYS A 4 -8.61 3.43 16.22
N THR A 5 -8.66 4.74 15.98
CA THR A 5 -9.84 5.56 16.28
C THR A 5 -10.91 5.39 15.21
N GLU A 6 -10.56 5.49 13.92
CA GLU A 6 -11.51 5.42 12.79
C GLU A 6 -12.24 4.08 12.71
N PHE A 7 -11.58 2.98 13.07
CA PHE A 7 -12.13 1.62 12.97
C PHE A 7 -12.45 0.98 14.32
N GLY A 8 -12.40 1.76 15.41
CA GLY A 8 -12.69 1.24 16.76
C GLY A 8 -11.71 0.18 17.25
N LEU A 9 -10.49 0.10 16.68
CA LEU A 9 -9.47 -0.88 17.10
C LEU A 9 -8.77 -0.51 18.41
N TYR A 10 -9.16 0.59 19.06
CA TYR A 10 -8.68 0.94 20.40
C TYR A 10 -9.36 0.12 21.50
N GLN A 11 -10.49 -0.51 21.20
CA GLN A 11 -11.22 -1.33 22.18
C GLN A 11 -10.57 -2.71 22.37
N THR A 12 -10.75 -3.29 23.54
CA THR A 12 -10.37 -4.69 23.78
C THR A 12 -11.42 -5.60 23.14
N PHE A 13 -10.99 -6.50 22.25
CA PHE A 13 -11.84 -7.55 21.72
C PHE A 13 -11.89 -8.73 22.70
N GLN A 14 -13.08 -9.31 22.88
CA GLN A 14 -13.29 -10.44 23.78
C GLN A 14 -12.49 -11.70 23.37
N SER A 15 -12.20 -11.86 22.08
CA SER A 15 -11.43 -12.97 21.55
C SER A 15 -10.70 -12.57 20.27
N TYR A 16 -9.70 -13.37 19.90
CA TYR A 16 -9.01 -13.22 18.62
C TYR A 16 -9.98 -13.24 17.43
N SER A 17 -10.91 -14.20 17.40
CA SER A 17 -11.90 -14.33 16.31
C SER A 17 -12.77 -13.10 16.14
N LYS A 18 -13.11 -12.39 17.23
CA LYS A 18 -13.87 -11.13 17.16
C LYS A 18 -13.02 -9.95 16.69
N ALA A 19 -11.70 -10.01 16.81
CA ALA A 19 -10.78 -8.98 16.33
C ALA A 19 -10.48 -9.09 14.82
N VAL A 20 -10.47 -10.30 14.27
CA VAL A 20 -10.07 -10.55 12.86
C VAL A 20 -10.85 -9.68 11.87
N GLY A 21 -12.19 -9.70 11.92
CA GLY A 21 -13.02 -8.96 10.97
C GLY A 21 -12.73 -7.44 10.95
N PRO A 22 -12.82 -6.75 12.11
CA PRO A 22 -12.49 -5.32 12.20
C PRO A 22 -11.06 -4.99 11.73
N VAL A 23 -10.07 -5.81 12.09
CA VAL A 23 -8.68 -5.60 11.68
C VAL A 23 -8.51 -5.77 10.17
N CYS A 24 -9.06 -6.83 9.57
CA CYS A 24 -9.02 -7.04 8.12
C CYS A 24 -9.68 -5.87 7.37
N LYS A 25 -10.81 -5.36 7.87
CA LYS A 25 -11.49 -4.19 7.29
C LYS A 25 -10.61 -2.94 7.35
N ALA A 26 -9.93 -2.70 8.46
CA ALA A 26 -9.04 -1.55 8.59
C ALA A 26 -7.83 -1.65 7.64
N ILE A 27 -7.25 -2.84 7.49
CA ILE A 27 -6.15 -3.10 6.55
C ILE A 27 -6.61 -2.86 5.11
N GLU A 28 -7.76 -3.40 4.71
CA GLU A 28 -8.33 -3.21 3.37
C GLU A 28 -8.54 -1.73 3.07
N LYS A 29 -9.12 -0.98 4.01
CA LYS A 29 -9.34 0.46 3.84
C LYS A 29 -8.05 1.27 3.80
N TYR A 30 -7.06 0.93 4.63
CA TYR A 30 -5.77 1.60 4.60
C TYR A 30 -5.06 1.40 3.26
N ASN A 31 -5.01 0.16 2.76
CA ASN A 31 -4.28 -0.18 1.54
C ASN A 31 -4.95 0.36 0.27
N ASN A 32 -6.28 0.36 0.21
CA ASN A 32 -7.01 0.58 -1.04
C ASN A 32 -7.76 1.91 -1.11
N VAL A 33 -8.09 2.52 0.05
CA VAL A 33 -8.96 3.70 0.08
C VAL A 33 -8.24 4.92 0.62
N ARG A 34 -7.40 4.79 1.64
CA ARG A 34 -6.81 5.94 2.34
C ARG A 34 -5.55 6.46 1.65
N PRO A 35 -5.58 7.65 1.05
CA PRO A 35 -4.37 8.29 0.56
C PRO A 35 -3.62 8.93 1.71
N HIS A 36 -2.29 8.90 1.70
CA HIS A 36 -1.50 9.52 2.76
C HIS A 36 -0.10 9.97 2.32
N MET A 37 0.51 10.87 3.11
CA MET A 37 1.75 11.55 2.75
C MET A 37 2.94 10.61 2.50
N SER A 38 3.08 9.52 3.28
CA SER A 38 4.13 8.51 3.03
C SER A 38 4.00 7.79 1.68
N CYS A 39 2.86 7.96 1.02
CA CYS A 39 2.53 7.43 -0.29
C CYS A 39 2.30 8.58 -1.29
N GLU A 40 2.90 9.76 -1.09
CA GLU A 40 2.70 10.96 -1.92
C GLU A 40 1.22 11.25 -2.21
N MET A 41 0.37 11.12 -1.20
CA MET A 41 -1.09 11.30 -1.31
C MET A 41 -1.79 10.32 -2.26
N MET A 42 -1.20 9.15 -2.49
CA MET A 42 -1.85 7.97 -3.05
C MET A 42 -2.09 6.92 -1.97
N THR A 43 -2.85 5.88 -2.31
CA THR A 43 -3.02 4.70 -1.47
C THR A 43 -1.79 3.80 -1.58
N PRO A 44 -1.48 2.98 -0.55
CA PRO A 44 -0.41 2.01 -0.62
C PRO A 44 -0.46 1.12 -1.85
N ASP A 45 -1.65 0.61 -2.21
CA ASP A 45 -1.84 -0.21 -3.41
C ASP A 45 -1.41 0.52 -4.69
N LYS A 46 -1.88 1.75 -4.88
CA LYS A 46 -1.52 2.56 -6.05
C LYS A 46 -0.02 2.84 -6.10
N ARG A 47 0.61 3.10 -4.96
CA ARG A 47 2.06 3.39 -4.90
C ARG A 47 2.92 2.22 -5.28
N HIS A 48 2.68 1.06 -4.68
CA HIS A 48 3.49 -0.12 -5.00
C HIS A 48 3.32 -0.52 -6.47
N ASN A 49 2.10 -0.39 -7.02
CA ASN A 49 1.85 -0.65 -8.44
C ASN A 49 2.55 0.37 -9.36
N GLN A 50 2.63 1.64 -8.97
CA GLN A 50 3.38 2.66 -9.70
C GLN A 50 4.89 2.42 -9.64
N GLU A 51 5.44 2.11 -8.46
CA GLU A 51 6.87 1.81 -8.28
C GLU A 51 7.30 0.61 -9.12
N PHE A 52 6.48 -0.45 -9.14
CA PHE A 52 6.71 -1.61 -9.99
C PHE A 52 6.73 -1.24 -11.48
N SER A 53 5.78 -0.42 -11.92
CA SER A 53 5.72 0.07 -13.30
C SER A 53 6.92 0.94 -13.67
N GLN A 54 7.41 1.75 -12.73
CA GLN A 54 8.59 2.60 -12.93
C GLN A 54 9.87 1.76 -13.00
N TYR A 55 9.99 0.74 -12.14
CA TYR A 55 11.09 -0.21 -12.20
C TYR A 55 11.17 -0.90 -13.56
N GLN A 56 10.06 -1.45 -14.06
CA GLN A 56 10.02 -2.09 -15.38
C GLN A 56 10.44 -1.15 -16.51
N LYS A 57 9.93 0.11 -16.51
CA LYS A 57 10.32 1.12 -17.50
C LYS A 57 11.82 1.43 -17.45
N ASN A 58 12.39 1.54 -16.26
CA ASN A 58 13.81 1.82 -16.08
C ASN A 58 14.68 0.65 -16.54
N SER A 59 14.27 -0.59 -16.25
CA SER A 59 14.97 -1.79 -16.74
C SER A 59 14.97 -1.85 -18.26
N VAL A 60 13.81 -1.69 -18.91
CA VAL A 60 13.73 -1.67 -20.39
C VAL A 60 14.59 -0.56 -20.98
N ARG A 61 14.56 0.64 -20.39
CA ARG A 61 15.42 1.74 -20.82
C ARG A 61 16.90 1.37 -20.73
N ALA A 62 17.36 0.77 -19.63
CA ALA A 62 18.76 0.36 -19.48
C ALA A 62 19.20 -0.61 -20.59
N TYR A 63 18.41 -1.65 -20.88
CA TYR A 63 18.70 -2.60 -21.97
C TYR A 63 18.77 -1.93 -23.35
N LEU A 64 17.84 -1.00 -23.65
CA LEU A 64 17.86 -0.26 -24.92
C LEU A 64 19.09 0.64 -25.04
N TYR A 65 19.58 1.23 -23.94
CA TYR A 65 20.81 2.02 -23.96
C TYR A 65 22.03 1.13 -24.21
N ASP A 66 22.10 -0.05 -23.60
CA ASP A 66 23.19 -1.01 -23.80
C ASP A 66 23.24 -1.52 -25.25
N GLU A 67 22.09 -1.81 -25.87
CA GLU A 67 22.02 -2.22 -27.29
C GLU A 67 22.43 -1.10 -28.27
N ASN A 68 22.09 0.16 -27.98
CA ASN A 68 22.47 1.28 -28.84
C ASN A 68 23.93 1.74 -28.68
N LEU A 69 24.65 1.22 -27.68
CA LEU A 69 26.07 1.51 -27.41
C LEU A 69 27.02 0.40 -27.89
N MET A 70 26.49 -0.78 -28.24
CA MET A 70 27.20 -1.88 -28.91
C MET A 70 27.20 -1.70 -30.43
#